data_AF-W8BF90-F1
#
_entry.id   AF-W8BF90-F1
#
_cell.length_a   1.000
_cell.length_b   1.000
_cell.length_c   1.000
_cell.angle_alpha   90.00
_cell.angle_beta   90.00
_cell.angle_gamma   90.00
#
_symmetry.space_group_name_H-M   'P 1'
#
loop_
_entity.id
_entity.type
_entity.pdbx_description
1 polymer ?
#
loop_
_entity_poly.entity_id
_entity_poly.type
_entity_poly.pdbx_seq_one_letter_code
_entity_poly.pdbx_strand_id
1 'polypeptide(L)'
;YNQVHQVLSLQCPTLKKFNHSCIPNVDIVKLDNGLVMGKTLRDVKRGDELLVSYKANYMHHTRVERQTLLKQLNIECHCEICQDAAENEPTDLRQGIYCAKCKGQIITPSQIKCSLCETNFNSLLLKYNTEIALLEKSIRNNMHPNANERTLCLLYEALYLRARASYVPSNEYRIKVELGHAKYLALKNFGRQAYFILLEVKSNVTSHYTEDVLWFSFFSEMLLIIKIIMYYTIEKQINNIPVTNLQDLCTLALYIINGGLSYICQSQSDNSEYSSLFEDAHLFLKWRSYIYRCSSAGNVLDNAEATENIGGEIISLIKANATRI
;
A
#
# COMPACT_ATOMS: atom_id res chain seq x y z
N TYR A 1 29.00 -0.27 17.83
CA TYR A 1 29.82 0.85 17.33
C TYR A 1 28.88 1.79 16.57
N ASN A 2 28.15 2.65 17.31
CA ASN A 2 27.04 3.44 16.78
C ASN A 2 27.35 4.93 16.92
N GLN A 3 28.23 5.44 16.07
CA GLN A 3 28.34 6.87 15.81
C GLN A 3 28.10 7.10 14.32
N VAL A 4 26.90 6.75 13.85
CA VAL A 4 26.41 7.32 12.60
C VAL A 4 26.13 8.78 12.94
N HIS A 5 27.05 9.67 12.56
CA HIS A 5 26.80 11.10 12.63
C HIS A 5 25.53 11.37 11.83
N GLN A 6 24.47 11.83 12.49
CA GLN A 6 23.30 12.36 11.82
C GLN A 6 23.79 13.47 10.89
N VAL A 7 23.86 13.19 9.59
CA VAL A 7 24.20 14.20 8.60
C VAL A 7 23.00 15.16 8.52
N LEU A 8 23.05 16.22 9.33
CA LEU A 8 21.99 17.22 9.47
C LEU A 8 21.73 17.97 8.15
N SER A 9 22.77 18.17 7.34
CA SER A 9 22.66 18.77 6.01
C SER A 9 23.76 18.26 5.08
N LEU A 10 23.43 18.15 3.79
CA LEU A 10 24.38 17.79 2.73
C LEU A 10 24.34 18.87 1.67
N GLN A 11 25.50 19.40 1.30
CA GLN A 11 25.61 20.35 0.19
C GLN A 11 26.16 19.64 -1.05
N CYS A 12 25.35 19.54 -2.09
CA CYS A 12 25.76 19.00 -3.38
C CYS A 12 25.56 20.09 -4.47
N PRO A 13 26.64 20.73 -4.94
CA PRO A 13 26.56 21.76 -5.99
C PRO A 13 25.94 21.23 -7.29
N THR A 14 26.15 19.95 -7.60
CA THR A 14 25.62 19.30 -8.80
C THR A 14 24.09 19.20 -8.76
N LEU A 15 23.49 18.90 -7.60
CA LEU A 15 22.04 18.81 -7.46
C LEU A 15 21.33 20.14 -7.74
N LYS A 16 22.01 21.28 -7.52
CA LYS A 16 21.45 22.61 -7.80
C LYS A 16 21.23 22.87 -9.30
N LYS A 17 21.80 22.04 -10.18
CA LYS A 17 21.67 22.18 -11.64
C LYS A 17 20.39 21.54 -12.19
N PHE A 18 19.74 20.67 -11.42
CA PHE A 18 18.53 19.99 -11.86
C PHE A 18 17.32 20.90 -11.64
N ASN A 19 16.39 20.88 -12.58
CA ASN A 19 15.12 21.58 -12.41
C ASN A 19 14.11 20.70 -11.69
N HIS A 20 13.11 21.36 -11.12
CA HIS A 20 12.03 20.67 -10.44
C HIS A 20 10.96 20.16 -11.42
N SER A 21 10.46 18.96 -11.18
CA SER A 21 9.16 18.51 -11.69
C SER A 21 8.38 17.80 -10.60
N CYS A 22 7.05 18.01 -10.55
CA CYS A 22 6.19 17.24 -9.66
C CYS A 22 6.06 15.78 -10.10
N ILE A 23 6.37 15.48 -11.37
CA ILE A 23 6.51 14.15 -11.97
C ILE A 23 7.96 13.98 -12.45
N PRO A 24 8.92 13.72 -11.54
CA PRO A 24 10.33 13.64 -11.88
C PRO A 24 10.63 12.42 -12.77
N ASN A 25 11.73 12.49 -13.55
CA ASN A 25 12.29 11.33 -14.25
C ASN A 25 13.55 10.79 -13.56
N VAL A 26 14.06 11.50 -12.55
CA VAL A 26 15.20 11.09 -11.72
C VAL A 26 14.81 11.18 -10.24
N ASP A 27 15.08 10.12 -9.51
CA ASP A 27 15.06 10.11 -8.05
C ASP A 27 16.48 10.29 -7.50
N ILE A 28 16.57 10.97 -6.35
CA ILE A 28 17.84 11.30 -5.70
C ILE A 28 17.92 10.58 -4.36
N VAL A 29 18.84 9.63 -4.28
CA VAL A 29 19.11 8.84 -3.08
C VAL A 29 20.38 9.36 -2.42
N LYS A 30 20.31 9.60 -1.11
CA LYS A 30 21.47 9.95 -0.29
C LYS A 30 21.95 8.68 0.42
N LEU A 31 23.23 8.37 0.26
CA LEU A 31 23.89 7.22 0.89
C LEU A 31 24.49 7.63 2.25
N ASP A 32 24.67 6.65 3.14
CA ASP A 32 25.17 6.86 4.51
C ASP A 32 26.60 7.41 4.56
N ASN A 33 27.39 7.11 3.53
CA ASN A 33 28.74 7.68 3.35
C ASN A 33 28.73 9.13 2.83
N GLY A 34 27.55 9.77 2.73
CA GLY A 34 27.39 11.15 2.27
C GLY A 34 27.39 11.32 0.75
N LEU A 35 27.51 10.24 -0.02
CA LEU A 35 27.37 10.28 -1.48
C LEU A 35 25.91 10.50 -1.89
N VAL A 36 25.72 11.08 -3.06
CA VAL A 36 24.41 11.26 -3.70
C VAL A 36 24.39 10.47 -4.98
N MET A 37 23.37 9.64 -5.16
CA MET A 37 23.14 8.86 -6.36
C MET A 37 21.83 9.30 -7.02
N GLY A 38 21.84 9.47 -8.34
CA GLY A 38 20.64 9.69 -9.14
C GLY A 38 20.24 8.41 -9.86
N LYS A 39 18.97 8.03 -9.78
CA LYS A 39 18.40 6.87 -10.48
C LYS A 39 17.26 7.32 -11.38
N THR A 40 17.22 6.83 -12.61
CA THR A 40 16.10 7.10 -13.51
C THR A 40 14.86 6.34 -13.06
N LEU A 41 13.72 7.03 -13.00
CA LEU A 41 12.41 6.47 -12.67
C LEU A 41 11.63 5.97 -13.90
N ARG A 42 12.07 6.39 -15.09
CA ARG A 42 11.52 6.03 -16.38
C ARG A 42 12.61 6.12 -17.43
N ASP A 43 12.36 5.60 -18.62
CA ASP A 43 13.30 5.72 -19.73
C ASP A 43 13.58 7.19 -20.03
N VAL A 44 14.88 7.53 -20.13
CA VAL A 44 15.36 8.87 -20.45
C VAL A 44 16.16 8.80 -21.75
N LYS A 45 15.75 9.56 -22.76
CA LYS A 45 16.44 9.60 -24.05
C LYS A 45 17.59 10.62 -24.01
N ARG A 46 18.54 10.46 -24.91
CA ARG A 46 19.62 11.44 -25.07
C ARG A 46 19.04 12.80 -25.43
N GLY A 47 19.36 13.81 -24.62
CA GLY A 47 18.87 15.18 -24.80
C GLY A 47 17.67 15.53 -23.94
N ASP A 48 17.03 14.55 -23.29
CA ASP A 48 15.98 14.82 -22.31
C ASP A 48 16.56 15.52 -21.09
N GLU A 49 15.81 16.48 -20.55
CA GLU A 49 16.16 17.14 -19.31
C GLU A 49 15.98 16.18 -18.12
N LEU A 50 16.96 16.17 -17.21
CA LEU A 50 16.84 15.43 -15.95
C LEU A 50 16.15 16.32 -14.91
N LEU A 51 15.03 15.82 -14.41
CA LEU A 51 14.10 16.53 -13.52
C LEU A 51 13.95 15.75 -12.22
N VAL A 52 14.08 16.46 -11.10
CA VAL A 52 14.01 15.90 -9.75
C VAL A 52 12.83 16.50 -8.97
N SER A 53 12.36 15.80 -7.93
CA SER A 53 11.34 16.35 -7.04
C SER A 53 11.98 17.05 -5.84
N TYR A 54 11.62 18.31 -5.60
CA TYR A 54 12.00 19.05 -4.39
C TYR A 54 10.99 18.78 -3.27
N LYS A 55 10.75 17.49 -3.00
CA LYS A 55 9.71 16.99 -2.08
C LYS A 55 8.27 17.33 -2.48
N ALA A 56 8.04 18.06 -3.56
CA ALA A 56 6.71 18.31 -4.12
C ALA A 56 6.41 17.25 -5.19
N ASN A 57 5.80 16.13 -4.80
CA ASN A 57 5.46 15.01 -5.69
C ASN A 57 3.94 14.87 -5.86
N TYR A 58 3.47 14.73 -7.11
CA TYR A 58 2.04 14.64 -7.44
C TYR A 58 1.30 13.40 -6.92
N MET A 59 2.01 12.33 -6.59
CA MET A 59 1.45 11.11 -6.01
C MET A 59 1.32 11.18 -4.49
N HIS A 60 2.00 12.12 -3.83
CA HIS A 60 2.00 12.24 -2.37
C HIS A 60 1.35 13.53 -1.85
N HIS A 61 1.33 14.57 -2.68
CA HIS A 61 0.92 15.91 -2.25
C HIS A 61 -0.12 16.47 -3.21
N THR A 62 -1.17 17.07 -2.64
CA THR A 62 -2.16 17.88 -3.37
C THR A 62 -1.48 19.07 -4.07
N ARG A 63 -2.13 19.63 -5.10
CA ARG A 63 -1.62 20.83 -5.79
C ARG A 63 -1.26 21.96 -4.84
N VAL A 64 -2.11 22.21 -3.84
CA VAL A 64 -1.91 23.27 -2.83
C VAL A 64 -0.66 23.01 -2.00
N GLU A 65 -0.45 21.78 -1.54
CA GLU A 65 0.75 21.40 -0.79
C GLU A 65 2.01 21.55 -1.64
N ARG A 66 1.98 21.07 -2.89
CA ARG A 66 3.12 21.20 -3.82
C ARG A 66 3.48 22.66 -4.07
N GLN A 67 2.49 23.50 -4.38
CA GLN A 67 2.71 24.93 -4.60
C GLN A 67 3.26 25.61 -3.34
N THR A 68 2.76 25.24 -2.15
CA THR A 68 3.26 25.78 -0.88
C THR A 68 4.72 25.42 -0.64
N LEU A 69 5.10 24.15 -0.85
CA LEU A 69 6.48 23.67 -0.72
C LEU A 69 7.42 24.41 -1.68
N LEU A 70 7.01 24.58 -2.94
CA LEU A 70 7.85 25.21 -3.97
C LEU A 70 7.94 26.72 -3.81
N LYS A 71 6.90 27.37 -3.27
CA LYS A 71 6.92 28.80 -2.96
C LYS A 71 8.01 29.15 -1.94
N GLN A 72 8.32 28.25 -0.99
CA GLN A 72 9.44 28.43 -0.05
C GLN A 72 10.81 28.47 -0.75
N LEU A 73 10.88 27.94 -1.97
CA LEU A 73 12.08 27.92 -2.80
C LEU A 73 12.04 28.96 -3.94
N ASN A 74 11.01 29.82 -3.99
CA ASN A 74 10.73 30.74 -5.08
C ASN A 74 10.64 30.04 -6.46
N ILE A 75 10.05 28.85 -6.49
CA ILE A 75 9.88 28.06 -7.72
C ILE A 75 8.40 28.08 -8.13
N GLU A 76 8.16 28.45 -9.38
CA GLU A 76 6.86 28.29 -10.04
C GLU A 76 6.92 27.08 -10.99
N CYS A 77 6.22 26.00 -10.63
CA CYS A 77 6.27 24.75 -11.37
C CYS A 77 5.30 24.75 -12.55
N HIS A 78 5.84 24.48 -13.74
CA HIS A 78 5.11 24.40 -15.00
C HIS A 78 5.14 22.98 -15.60
N CYS A 79 5.31 21.95 -14.76
CA CYS A 79 5.25 20.58 -15.24
C CYS A 79 3.83 20.21 -15.73
N GLU A 80 3.72 19.18 -16.57
CA GLU A 80 2.48 18.68 -17.15
C GLU A 80 1.34 18.57 -16.11
N ILE A 81 1.61 17.93 -14.97
CA ILE A 81 0.62 17.75 -13.91
C ILE A 81 0.15 19.08 -13.30
N CYS A 82 1.02 20.08 -13.19
CA CYS A 82 0.65 21.39 -12.67
C CYS A 82 -0.12 22.24 -13.69
N GLN A 83 0.04 21.95 -14.98
CA GLN A 83 -0.68 22.62 -16.07
C GLN A 83 -2.07 22.02 -16.32
N ASP A 84 -2.26 20.75 -15.97
CA ASP A 84 -3.56 20.08 -16.09
C ASP A 84 -4.65 20.67 -15.19
N ALA A 85 -5.92 20.32 -15.48
CA ALA A 85 -7.03 20.65 -14.59
C ALA A 85 -6.90 19.92 -13.25
N ALA A 86 -7.13 20.61 -12.14
CA ALA A 86 -6.95 20.06 -10.79
C ALA A 86 -7.83 18.82 -10.53
N GLU A 87 -9.01 18.77 -11.17
CA GLU A 87 -9.94 17.64 -11.11
C GLU A 87 -9.42 16.34 -11.73
N ASN A 88 -8.39 16.43 -12.59
CA ASN A 88 -7.76 15.26 -13.21
C ASN A 88 -6.53 14.79 -12.41
N GLU A 89 -6.14 15.49 -11.35
CA GLU A 89 -4.97 15.08 -10.57
C GLU A 89 -5.23 13.79 -9.79
N PRO A 90 -4.28 12.83 -9.78
CA PRO A 90 -4.43 11.59 -9.02
C PRO A 90 -4.73 11.78 -7.54
N THR A 91 -4.19 12.82 -6.89
CA THR A 91 -4.52 13.13 -5.49
C THR A 91 -5.95 13.60 -5.30
N ASP A 92 -6.48 14.40 -6.24
CA ASP A 92 -7.84 14.94 -6.15
C ASP A 92 -8.88 13.81 -6.36
N LEU A 93 -8.64 12.98 -7.37
CA LEU A 93 -9.45 11.80 -7.66
C LEU A 93 -9.47 10.80 -6.49
N ARG A 94 -8.32 10.54 -5.87
CA ARG A 94 -8.22 9.66 -4.68
C ARG A 94 -8.96 10.22 -3.47
N GLN A 95 -9.08 11.53 -3.34
CA GLN A 95 -9.87 12.16 -2.27
C GLN A 95 -11.38 12.21 -2.57
N GLY A 96 -11.81 11.63 -3.70
CA GLY A 96 -13.20 11.59 -4.10
C GLY A 96 -14.14 10.93 -3.07
N ILE A 97 -15.35 11.46 -2.98
CA ILE A 97 -16.45 10.88 -2.21
C ILE A 97 -17.68 10.71 -3.09
N TYR A 98 -18.56 9.78 -2.71
CA TYR A 98 -19.83 9.59 -3.40
C TYR A 98 -20.87 10.59 -2.91
N CYS A 99 -21.67 11.14 -3.82
CA CYS A 99 -22.79 11.99 -3.46
C CYS A 99 -23.94 11.16 -2.87
N ALA A 100 -24.33 11.46 -1.64
CA ALA A 100 -25.45 10.79 -0.97
C ALA A 100 -26.81 10.94 -1.70
N LYS A 101 -27.01 12.00 -2.51
CA LYS A 101 -28.28 12.27 -3.20
C LYS A 101 -28.30 11.74 -4.63
N CYS A 102 -27.17 11.68 -5.31
CA CYS A 102 -27.09 11.50 -6.76
C CYS A 102 -26.61 10.11 -7.20
N LYS A 103 -27.13 9.04 -6.59
CA LYS A 103 -26.85 7.65 -6.98
C LYS A 103 -25.35 7.33 -7.16
N GLY A 104 -24.49 7.89 -6.31
CA GLY A 104 -23.04 7.61 -6.37
C GLY A 104 -22.24 8.46 -7.35
N GLN A 105 -22.74 9.63 -7.78
CA GLN A 105 -21.91 10.63 -8.46
C GLN A 105 -20.66 10.95 -7.61
N ILE A 106 -19.47 10.91 -8.20
CA ILE A 106 -18.23 11.26 -7.50
C ILE A 106 -18.11 12.78 -7.41
N ILE A 107 -17.71 13.27 -6.24
CA ILE A 107 -17.37 14.66 -5.94
C ILE A 107 -15.94 14.68 -5.42
N THR A 108 -15.09 15.52 -5.97
CA THR A 108 -13.70 15.70 -5.51
C THR A 108 -13.51 17.03 -4.77
N PRO A 109 -12.40 17.21 -4.02
CA PRO A 109 -12.09 18.49 -3.38
C PRO A 109 -12.09 19.67 -4.34
N SER A 110 -11.49 19.51 -5.53
CA SER A 110 -11.41 20.58 -6.55
C SER A 110 -12.76 20.97 -7.14
N GLN A 111 -13.73 20.04 -7.18
CA GLN A 111 -15.09 20.32 -7.68
C GLN A 111 -15.94 21.14 -6.68
N ILE A 112 -15.64 21.08 -5.37
CA ILE A 112 -16.30 21.78 -4.26
C ILE A 112 -17.78 21.40 -4.05
N LYS A 113 -18.55 21.09 -5.10
CA LYS A 113 -19.98 20.73 -5.06
C LYS A 113 -20.29 19.63 -6.07
N CYS A 114 -21.35 18.87 -5.80
CA CYS A 114 -21.91 17.92 -6.75
C CYS A 114 -22.46 18.63 -7.99
N SER A 115 -22.08 18.16 -9.18
CA SER A 115 -22.55 18.69 -10.47
C SER A 115 -24.05 18.50 -10.72
N LEU A 116 -24.72 17.60 -9.98
CA LEU A 116 -26.12 17.24 -10.21
C LEU A 116 -27.11 17.81 -9.18
N CYS A 117 -26.70 18.01 -7.93
CA CYS A 117 -27.58 18.49 -6.86
C CYS A 117 -26.96 19.58 -5.97
N GLU A 118 -25.80 20.10 -6.37
CA GLU A 118 -25.08 21.19 -5.69
C GLU A 118 -24.67 20.92 -4.23
N THR A 119 -24.78 19.66 -3.78
CA THR A 119 -24.34 19.27 -2.43
C THR A 119 -22.86 19.56 -2.28
N ASN A 120 -22.50 20.33 -1.24
CA ASN A 120 -21.14 20.74 -0.96
C ASN A 120 -20.26 19.55 -0.50
N PHE A 121 -19.07 19.44 -1.07
CA PHE A 121 -18.07 18.41 -0.77
C PHE A 121 -17.69 18.42 0.71
N ASN A 122 -17.29 19.56 1.27
CA ASN A 122 -16.84 19.66 2.67
C ASN A 122 -17.94 19.31 3.66
N SER A 123 -19.19 19.76 3.43
CA SER A 123 -20.32 19.40 4.28
C SER A 123 -20.61 17.90 4.25
N LEU A 124 -20.50 17.27 3.07
CA LEU A 124 -20.73 15.83 2.92
C LEU A 124 -19.58 15.01 3.52
N LEU A 125 -18.33 15.43 3.29
CA LEU A 125 -17.14 14.82 3.87
C LEU A 125 -17.20 14.86 5.41
N LEU A 126 -17.58 16.00 5.99
CA LEU A 126 -17.74 16.14 7.45
C LEU A 126 -18.79 15.16 7.99
N LYS A 127 -19.92 15.01 7.30
CA LYS A 127 -20.95 14.04 7.65
C LYS A 127 -20.40 12.62 7.64
N TYR A 128 -19.72 12.21 6.55
CA TYR A 128 -19.15 10.88 6.43
C TYR A 128 -18.08 10.59 7.48
N ASN A 129 -17.16 11.54 7.71
CA ASN A 129 -16.14 11.42 8.75
C ASN A 129 -16.77 11.26 10.15
N THR A 130 -17.83 12.01 10.44
CA THR A 130 -18.51 11.95 11.75
C THR A 130 -19.16 10.59 11.97
N GLU A 131 -19.92 10.09 10.98
CA GLU A 131 -20.59 8.79 11.10
C GLU A 131 -19.60 7.64 11.22
N ILE A 132 -18.51 7.68 10.45
CA ILE A 132 -17.46 6.68 10.57
C ILE A 132 -16.78 6.75 11.94
N ALA A 133 -16.42 7.95 12.41
CA ALA A 133 -15.78 8.12 13.72
C ALA A 133 -16.64 7.58 14.87
N LEU A 134 -17.97 7.70 14.76
CA LEU A 134 -18.91 7.10 15.72
C LEU A 134 -18.87 5.57 15.69
N LEU A 135 -18.81 4.96 14.51
CA LEU A 135 -18.67 3.50 14.36
C LEU A 135 -17.33 3.00 14.90
N GLU A 136 -16.22 3.66 14.55
CA GLU A 136 -14.89 3.33 15.09
C GLU A 136 -14.82 3.45 16.61
N LYS A 137 -15.42 4.52 17.19
CA LYS A 137 -15.52 4.68 18.64
C LYS A 137 -16.30 3.53 19.27
N SER A 138 -17.40 3.11 18.62
CA SER A 138 -18.22 2.00 19.07
C SER A 138 -17.45 0.68 19.02
N ILE A 139 -16.66 0.44 17.98
CA ILE A 139 -15.75 -0.72 17.88
C ILE A 139 -14.76 -0.69 19.05
N ARG A 140 -14.03 0.42 19.25
CA ARG A 140 -13.04 0.54 20.33
C ARG A 140 -13.65 0.26 21.71
N ASN A 141 -14.85 0.78 21.99
CA ASN A 141 -15.55 0.54 23.25
C ASN A 141 -15.94 -0.94 23.45
N ASN A 142 -16.13 -1.69 22.35
CA ASN A 142 -16.45 -3.11 22.35
C ASN A 142 -15.21 -4.02 22.15
N MET A 143 -13.99 -3.48 22.17
CA MET A 143 -12.74 -4.27 22.12
C MET A 143 -12.27 -4.64 23.53
N HIS A 144 -13.06 -5.41 24.27
CA HIS A 144 -12.68 -5.97 25.58
C HIS A 144 -12.92 -7.48 25.61
N PRO A 145 -12.21 -8.26 26.45
CA PRO A 145 -12.28 -9.73 26.41
C PRO A 145 -13.69 -10.33 26.57
N ASN A 146 -14.59 -9.63 27.27
CA ASN A 146 -15.97 -10.08 27.53
C ASN A 146 -16.99 -9.50 26.53
N ALA A 147 -16.54 -8.79 25.49
CA ALA A 147 -17.44 -8.17 24.55
C ALA A 147 -18.21 -9.22 23.74
N ASN A 148 -19.46 -8.89 23.40
CA ASN A 148 -20.26 -9.73 22.51
C ASN A 148 -19.65 -9.73 21.11
N GLU A 149 -19.07 -10.87 20.71
CA GLU A 149 -18.41 -11.05 19.41
C GLU A 149 -19.33 -10.75 18.23
N ARG A 150 -20.63 -11.09 18.35
CA ARG A 150 -21.63 -10.77 17.32
C ARG A 150 -21.79 -9.26 17.16
N THR A 151 -21.84 -8.52 18.26
CA THR A 151 -21.91 -7.05 18.22
C THR A 151 -20.69 -6.46 17.53
N LEU A 152 -19.49 -6.95 17.86
CA LEU A 152 -18.25 -6.48 17.23
C LEU A 152 -18.25 -6.77 15.72
N CYS A 153 -18.68 -7.97 15.32
CA CYS A 153 -18.80 -8.35 13.91
C CYS A 153 -19.74 -7.41 13.14
N LEU A 154 -20.92 -7.12 13.71
CA LEU A 154 -21.89 -6.19 13.11
C LEU A 154 -21.35 -4.76 13.01
N LEU A 155 -20.58 -4.30 14.00
CA LEU A 155 -19.97 -2.96 13.96
C LEU A 155 -18.90 -2.85 12.87
N TYR A 156 -18.05 -3.87 12.71
CA TYR A 156 -17.06 -3.93 11.64
C TYR A 156 -17.71 -3.99 10.26
N GLU A 157 -18.76 -4.79 10.09
CA GLU A 157 -19.53 -4.86 8.84
C GLU A 157 -20.19 -3.51 8.51
N ALA A 158 -20.82 -2.87 9.50
CA ALA A 158 -21.43 -1.56 9.32
C ALA A 158 -20.41 -0.48 8.93
N LEU A 159 -19.23 -0.49 9.57
CA LEU A 159 -18.11 0.40 9.24
C LEU A 159 -17.65 0.19 7.79
N TYR A 160 -17.42 -1.06 7.41
CA TYR A 160 -17.01 -1.46 6.06
C TYR A 160 -18.00 -0.99 5.00
N LEU A 161 -19.28 -1.34 5.16
CA LEU A 161 -20.34 -0.94 4.22
C LEU A 161 -20.50 0.58 4.15
N ARG A 162 -20.38 1.27 5.29
CA ARG A 162 -20.50 2.73 5.32
C ARG A 162 -19.36 3.42 4.58
N ALA A 163 -18.13 2.94 4.73
CA ALA A 163 -16.97 3.46 4.02
C ALA A 163 -17.12 3.24 2.50
N ARG A 164 -17.52 2.03 2.06
CA ARG A 164 -17.76 1.73 0.64
C ARG A 164 -18.83 2.62 0.00
N ALA A 165 -19.90 2.92 0.74
CA ALA A 165 -20.97 3.78 0.27
C ALA A 165 -20.60 5.28 0.24
N SER A 166 -19.52 5.68 0.92
CA SER A 166 -19.16 7.09 1.14
C SER A 166 -17.95 7.54 0.32
N TYR A 167 -16.98 6.66 0.09
CA TYR A 167 -15.68 6.99 -0.48
C TYR A 167 -15.40 6.18 -1.75
N VAL A 168 -14.70 6.79 -2.72
CA VAL A 168 -14.27 6.09 -3.93
C VAL A 168 -13.26 4.97 -3.61
N PRO A 169 -13.11 3.94 -4.44
CA PRO A 169 -12.26 2.78 -4.13
C PRO A 169 -10.77 3.14 -3.96
N SER A 170 -10.34 4.23 -4.59
CA SER A 170 -8.98 4.74 -4.51
C SER A 170 -8.73 5.67 -3.31
N ASN A 171 -9.73 5.88 -2.46
CA ASN A 171 -9.61 6.69 -1.27
C ASN A 171 -8.86 5.95 -0.16
N GLU A 172 -7.77 6.53 0.32
CA GLU A 172 -6.89 5.93 1.33
C GLU A 172 -7.64 5.56 2.62
N TYR A 173 -8.60 6.40 3.04
CA TYR A 173 -9.38 6.13 4.24
C TYR A 173 -10.29 4.90 4.07
N ARG A 174 -10.92 4.76 2.91
CA ARG A 174 -11.69 3.55 2.56
C ARG A 174 -10.79 2.33 2.55
N ILE A 175 -9.65 2.40 1.87
CA ILE A 175 -8.69 1.28 1.80
C ILE A 175 -8.28 0.83 3.22
N LYS A 176 -7.97 1.78 4.11
CA LYS A 176 -7.66 1.48 5.53
C LYS A 176 -8.81 0.77 6.25
N VAL A 177 -10.05 1.22 6.07
CA VAL A 177 -11.24 0.57 6.64
C VAL A 177 -11.43 -0.85 6.07
N GLU A 178 -11.28 -1.04 4.76
CA GLU A 178 -11.41 -2.33 4.09
C GLU A 178 -10.35 -3.33 4.58
N LEU A 179 -9.09 -2.89 4.69
CA LEU A 179 -7.99 -3.70 5.25
C LEU A 179 -8.23 -4.02 6.72
N GLY A 180 -8.68 -3.06 7.53
CA GLY A 180 -9.03 -3.29 8.94
C GLY A 180 -10.15 -4.33 9.10
N HIS A 181 -11.16 -4.29 8.23
CA HIS A 181 -12.24 -5.27 8.21
C HIS A 181 -11.76 -6.65 7.75
N ALA A 182 -10.96 -6.73 6.68
CA ALA A 182 -10.36 -7.98 6.21
C ALA A 182 -9.48 -8.63 7.30
N LYS A 183 -8.71 -7.84 8.04
CA LYS A 183 -7.93 -8.30 9.19
C LYS A 183 -8.80 -8.88 10.29
N TYR A 184 -9.87 -8.17 10.66
CA TYR A 184 -10.83 -8.66 11.64
C TYR A 184 -11.42 -10.02 11.21
N LEU A 185 -11.89 -10.12 9.95
CA LEU A 185 -12.43 -11.36 9.40
C LEU A 185 -11.39 -12.50 9.43
N ALA A 186 -10.15 -12.23 9.03
CA ALA A 186 -9.07 -13.22 9.07
C ALA A 186 -8.81 -13.74 10.50
N LEU A 187 -8.76 -12.84 11.49
CA LEU A 187 -8.60 -13.21 12.91
C LEU A 187 -9.80 -14.00 13.47
N LYS A 188 -10.98 -13.83 12.88
CA LYS A 188 -12.20 -14.54 13.23
C LYS A 188 -12.46 -15.78 12.37
N ASN A 189 -11.44 -16.29 11.67
CA ASN A 189 -11.52 -17.49 10.84
C ASN A 189 -12.49 -17.36 9.65
N PHE A 190 -12.83 -16.14 9.23
CA PHE A 190 -13.57 -15.85 8.00
C PHE A 190 -12.58 -15.61 6.84
N GLY A 191 -11.67 -16.55 6.64
CA GLY A 191 -10.54 -16.39 5.72
C GLY A 191 -10.94 -16.18 4.26
N ARG A 192 -12.03 -16.81 3.80
CA ARG A 192 -12.53 -16.65 2.41
C ARG A 192 -13.06 -15.23 2.16
N GLN A 193 -13.79 -14.66 3.09
CA GLN A 193 -14.31 -13.29 3.00
C GLN A 193 -13.16 -12.29 3.03
N ALA A 194 -12.20 -12.47 3.95
CA ALA A 194 -11.00 -11.65 4.02
C ALA A 194 -10.19 -11.68 2.70
N TYR A 195 -10.05 -12.84 2.08
CA TYR A 195 -9.40 -13.01 0.78
C TYR A 195 -10.06 -12.15 -0.32
N PHE A 196 -11.38 -12.16 -0.44
CA PHE A 196 -12.07 -11.40 -1.48
C PHE A 196 -11.89 -9.89 -1.30
N ILE A 197 -11.95 -9.42 -0.06
CA ILE A 197 -11.69 -8.00 0.24
C ILE A 197 -10.24 -7.64 -0.11
N LEU A 198 -9.26 -8.49 0.24
CA LEU A 198 -7.86 -8.25 -0.12
C LEU A 198 -7.65 -8.14 -1.64
N LEU A 199 -8.31 -8.98 -2.44
CA LEU A 199 -8.19 -8.90 -3.89
C LEU A 199 -8.87 -7.65 -4.47
N GLU A 200 -10.02 -7.25 -3.93
CA GLU A 200 -10.67 -5.99 -4.31
C GLU A 200 -9.75 -4.80 -3.98
N VAL A 201 -9.19 -4.75 -2.77
CA VAL A 201 -8.24 -3.72 -2.35
C VAL A 201 -7.00 -3.72 -3.26
N LYS A 202 -6.40 -4.90 -3.53
CA LYS A 202 -5.26 -5.03 -4.47
C LYS A 202 -5.57 -4.40 -5.82
N SER A 203 -6.73 -4.72 -6.40
CA SER A 203 -7.17 -4.18 -7.68
C SER A 203 -7.34 -2.67 -7.63
N ASN A 204 -7.96 -2.16 -6.57
CA ASN A 204 -8.20 -0.73 -6.38
C ASN A 204 -6.89 0.05 -6.25
N VAL A 205 -5.94 -0.43 -5.43
CA VAL A 205 -4.69 0.28 -5.19
C VAL A 205 -3.76 0.25 -6.40
N THR A 206 -3.63 -0.90 -7.07
CA THR A 206 -2.79 -1.03 -8.28
C THR A 206 -3.30 -0.22 -9.47
N SER A 207 -4.60 0.11 -9.50
CA SER A 207 -5.19 0.94 -10.57
C SER A 207 -5.00 2.44 -10.35
N HIS A 208 -4.66 2.90 -9.14
CA HIS A 208 -4.69 4.32 -8.78
C HIS A 208 -3.43 4.85 -8.09
N TYR A 209 -2.50 3.97 -7.72
CA TYR A 209 -1.27 4.31 -7.01
C TYR A 209 -0.08 3.73 -7.77
N THR A 210 1.05 4.45 -7.76
CA THR A 210 2.32 3.92 -8.25
C THR A 210 2.87 2.88 -7.29
N GLU A 211 3.67 1.95 -7.79
CA GLU A 211 4.29 0.89 -6.98
C GLU A 211 5.01 1.47 -5.74
N ASP A 212 5.76 2.57 -5.91
CA ASP A 212 6.46 3.25 -4.81
C ASP A 212 5.53 3.62 -3.64
N VAL A 213 4.32 4.09 -3.92
CA VAL A 213 3.36 4.44 -2.87
C VAL A 213 2.79 3.19 -2.21
N LEU A 214 2.55 2.13 -2.99
CA LEU A 214 1.95 0.89 -2.49
C LEU A 214 2.81 0.22 -1.41
N TRP A 215 4.13 0.22 -1.61
CA TRP A 215 5.12 -0.39 -0.69
C TRP A 215 5.01 0.15 0.73
N PHE A 216 4.77 1.46 0.88
CA PHE A 216 4.77 2.14 2.19
C PHE A 216 3.41 2.29 2.82
N SER A 217 2.33 2.19 2.05
CA SER A 217 1.00 2.53 2.55
C SER A 217 0.15 1.30 2.88
N PHE A 218 0.12 0.30 2.00
CA PHE A 218 -0.92 -0.74 2.06
C PHE A 218 -0.38 -2.17 2.11
N PHE A 219 0.76 -2.42 1.46
CA PHE A 219 1.27 -3.77 1.28
C PHE A 219 1.74 -4.42 2.59
N SER A 220 2.22 -3.65 3.56
CA SER A 220 2.56 -4.17 4.89
C SER A 220 1.34 -4.75 5.61
N GLU A 221 0.22 -4.03 5.61
CA GLU A 221 -1.03 -4.49 6.23
C GLU A 221 -1.63 -5.66 5.45
N MET A 222 -1.60 -5.62 4.11
CA MET A 222 -2.03 -6.76 3.28
C MET A 222 -1.21 -8.02 3.59
N LEU A 223 0.12 -7.92 3.68
CA LEU A 223 0.99 -9.04 4.00
C LEU A 223 0.65 -9.64 5.36
N LEU A 224 0.40 -8.80 6.37
CA LEU A 224 -0.04 -9.26 7.70
C LEU A 224 -1.36 -10.05 7.62
N ILE A 225 -2.36 -9.54 6.89
CA ILE A 225 -3.65 -10.23 6.73
C ILE A 225 -3.45 -11.57 6.00
N ILE A 226 -2.62 -11.59 4.95
CA ILE A 226 -2.28 -12.83 4.24
C ILE A 226 -1.64 -13.84 5.21
N LYS A 227 -0.68 -13.42 6.04
CA LYS A 227 -0.04 -14.28 7.05
C LYS A 227 -1.07 -14.90 8.01
N ILE A 228 -2.03 -14.09 8.50
CA ILE A 228 -3.10 -14.57 9.38
C ILE A 228 -3.94 -15.64 8.66
N ILE A 229 -4.40 -15.35 7.43
CA ILE A 229 -5.20 -16.29 6.63
C ILE A 229 -4.44 -17.60 6.41
N MET A 230 -3.18 -17.53 5.99
CA MET A 230 -2.35 -18.68 5.68
C MET A 230 -2.05 -19.52 6.92
N TYR A 231 -1.73 -18.88 8.05
CA TYR A 231 -1.51 -19.57 9.33
C TYR A 231 -2.74 -20.38 9.77
N TYR A 232 -3.92 -19.76 9.79
CA TYR A 232 -5.14 -20.46 10.23
C TYR A 232 -5.59 -21.55 9.25
N THR A 233 -5.24 -21.42 7.97
CA THR A 233 -5.61 -22.41 6.94
C THR A 233 -4.62 -23.58 6.89
N ILE A 234 -3.32 -23.30 6.84
CA ILE A 234 -2.27 -24.32 6.60
C ILE A 234 -1.79 -24.93 7.91
N GLU A 235 -1.41 -24.11 8.89
CA GLU A 235 -0.81 -24.59 10.14
C GLU A 235 -1.88 -25.05 11.14
N LYS A 236 -3.04 -24.38 11.17
CA LYS A 236 -4.14 -24.75 12.08
C LYS A 236 -5.23 -25.59 11.46
N GLN A 237 -5.33 -25.64 10.12
CA GLN A 237 -6.36 -26.40 9.40
C GLN A 237 -7.80 -26.04 9.83
N ILE A 238 -8.03 -24.79 10.25
CA ILE A 238 -9.34 -24.31 10.73
C ILE A 238 -10.18 -23.75 9.58
N ASN A 239 -9.54 -23.11 8.60
CA ASN A 239 -10.23 -22.43 7.51
C ASN A 239 -10.26 -23.30 6.25
N ASN A 240 -11.43 -23.45 5.64
CA ASN A 240 -11.56 -24.08 4.33
C ASN A 240 -11.48 -23.03 3.22
N ILE A 241 -10.25 -22.78 2.75
CA ILE A 241 -10.00 -21.89 1.60
C ILE A 241 -9.59 -22.76 0.41
N PRO A 242 -10.19 -22.55 -0.78
CA PRO A 242 -9.78 -23.26 -1.99
C PRO A 242 -8.27 -23.13 -2.25
N VAL A 243 -7.65 -24.22 -2.66
CA VAL A 243 -6.21 -24.29 -2.94
C VAL A 243 -5.76 -23.20 -3.92
N THR A 244 -6.58 -22.90 -4.94
CA THR A 244 -6.34 -21.80 -5.90
C THR A 244 -6.21 -20.44 -5.22
N ASN A 245 -7.08 -20.15 -4.25
CA ASN A 245 -7.06 -18.87 -3.54
C ASN A 245 -5.83 -18.78 -2.61
N LEU A 246 -5.38 -19.91 -2.05
CA LEU A 246 -4.13 -19.96 -1.28
C LEU A 246 -2.90 -19.73 -2.17
N GLN A 247 -2.90 -20.24 -3.40
CA GLN A 247 -1.85 -19.96 -4.39
C GLN A 247 -1.79 -18.47 -4.74
N ASP A 248 -2.94 -17.82 -4.95
CA ASP A 248 -3.02 -16.38 -5.21
C ASP A 248 -2.46 -15.56 -4.05
N LEU A 249 -2.86 -15.90 -2.82
CA LEU A 249 -2.38 -15.23 -1.60
C LEU A 249 -0.88 -15.39 -1.42
N CYS A 250 -0.36 -16.60 -1.63
CA CYS A 250 1.06 -16.86 -1.53
C CYS A 250 1.86 -16.10 -2.61
N THR A 251 1.33 -16.05 -3.83
CA THR A 251 1.94 -15.30 -4.94
C THR A 251 1.97 -13.80 -4.63
N LEU A 252 0.86 -13.26 -4.12
CA LEU A 252 0.76 -11.86 -3.71
C LEU A 252 1.72 -11.54 -2.55
N ALA A 253 1.81 -12.39 -1.54
CA ALA A 253 2.73 -12.18 -0.43
C ALA A 253 4.19 -12.20 -0.88
N LEU A 254 4.59 -13.16 -1.72
CA LEU A 254 5.95 -13.21 -2.26
C LEU A 254 6.26 -12.00 -3.14
N TYR A 255 5.29 -11.55 -3.96
CA TYR A 255 5.42 -10.29 -4.70
C TYR A 255 5.68 -9.12 -3.73
N ILE A 256 4.90 -9.05 -2.64
CA ILE A 256 5.05 -7.98 -1.66
C ILE A 256 6.43 -8.01 -0.99
N ILE A 257 6.85 -9.19 -0.52
CA ILE A 257 8.13 -9.38 0.15
C ILE A 257 9.29 -9.02 -0.79
N ASN A 258 9.24 -9.44 -2.05
CA ASN A 258 10.29 -9.18 -3.03
C ASN A 258 10.44 -7.71 -3.37
N GLY A 259 9.32 -6.98 -3.51
CA GLY A 259 9.37 -5.54 -3.71
C GLY A 259 9.91 -4.81 -2.49
N GLY A 260 9.49 -5.22 -1.28
CA GLY A 260 10.04 -4.71 -0.02
C GLY A 260 11.55 -4.93 0.09
N LEU A 261 12.04 -6.15 -0.20
CA LEU A 261 13.47 -6.47 -0.22
C LEU A 261 14.23 -5.63 -1.26
N SER A 262 13.67 -5.50 -2.47
CA SER A 262 14.28 -4.69 -3.53
C SER A 262 14.40 -3.22 -3.14
N TYR A 263 13.43 -2.71 -2.36
CA TYR A 263 13.46 -1.36 -1.84
C TYR A 263 14.47 -1.21 -0.70
N ILE A 264 14.48 -2.10 0.29
CA ILE A 264 15.41 -2.03 1.44
C ILE A 264 16.86 -2.18 0.98
N CYS A 265 17.13 -3.07 0.01
CA CYS A 265 18.46 -3.18 -0.59
C CYS A 265 18.95 -1.86 -1.19
N GLN A 266 18.04 -0.99 -1.66
CA GLN A 266 18.38 0.34 -2.16
C GLN A 266 18.61 1.36 -1.03
N SER A 267 17.94 1.21 0.12
CA SER A 267 18.08 2.14 1.24
C SER A 267 19.28 1.88 2.16
N GLN A 268 20.01 0.76 1.97
CA GLN A 268 21.26 0.38 2.68
C GLN A 268 21.26 0.53 4.22
N SER A 269 20.09 0.64 4.85
CA SER A 269 20.00 0.71 6.31
C SER A 269 20.15 -0.69 6.91
N ASP A 270 21.18 -0.90 7.72
CA ASP A 270 21.35 -2.06 8.61
C ASP A 270 20.19 -2.13 9.61
N ASN A 271 19.04 -2.66 9.17
CA ASN A 271 17.80 -2.66 9.94
C ASN A 271 17.32 -4.09 10.19
N SER A 272 16.85 -4.31 11.43
CA SER A 272 16.13 -5.51 11.87
C SER A 272 14.93 -5.86 10.98
N GLU A 273 14.34 -4.88 10.30
CA GLU A 273 13.27 -5.07 9.30
C GLU A 273 13.70 -5.94 8.11
N TYR A 274 14.98 -5.93 7.76
CA TYR A 274 15.51 -6.80 6.70
C TYR A 274 15.36 -8.26 7.12
N SER A 275 15.72 -8.60 8.37
CA SER A 275 15.61 -9.97 8.90
C SER A 275 14.17 -10.50 8.86
N SER A 276 13.19 -9.68 9.25
CA SER A 276 11.79 -10.12 9.30
C SER A 276 11.21 -10.43 7.92
N LEU A 277 11.60 -9.68 6.87
CA LEU A 277 11.17 -9.98 5.51
C LEU A 277 11.79 -11.28 4.96
N PHE A 278 13.02 -11.62 5.32
CA PHE A 278 13.60 -12.93 4.94
C PHE A 278 12.90 -14.10 5.64
N GLU A 279 12.59 -13.94 6.92
CA GLU A 279 11.81 -14.93 7.68
C GLU A 279 10.44 -15.14 7.05
N ASP A 280 9.78 -14.04 6.67
CA ASP A 280 8.51 -14.09 5.94
C ASP A 280 8.67 -14.76 4.57
N ALA A 281 9.71 -14.44 3.80
CA ALA A 281 9.95 -15.09 2.51
C ALA A 281 10.11 -16.61 2.66
N HIS A 282 10.92 -17.05 3.62
CA HIS A 282 11.13 -18.46 3.92
C HIS A 282 9.83 -19.15 4.34
N LEU A 283 9.03 -18.51 5.20
CA LEU A 283 7.73 -19.01 5.64
C LEU A 283 6.77 -19.20 4.45
N PHE A 284 6.67 -18.21 3.56
CA PHE A 284 5.80 -18.30 2.39
C PHE A 284 6.27 -19.34 1.37
N LEU A 285 7.58 -19.55 1.18
CA LEU A 285 8.10 -20.61 0.32
C LEU A 285 7.78 -22.02 0.88
N LYS A 286 7.85 -22.19 2.21
CA LYS A 286 7.41 -23.41 2.88
C LYS A 286 5.92 -23.67 2.62
N TRP A 287 5.07 -22.66 2.84
CA TRP A 287 3.63 -22.77 2.57
C TRP A 287 3.32 -23.04 1.10
N ARG A 288 4.02 -22.40 0.18
CA ARG A 288 3.88 -22.64 -1.27
C ARG A 288 4.12 -24.10 -1.63
N SER A 289 5.19 -24.69 -1.10
CA SER A 289 5.55 -26.09 -1.32
C SER A 289 4.47 -27.03 -0.80
N TYR A 290 3.89 -26.73 0.37
CA TYR A 290 2.77 -27.47 0.93
C TYR A 290 1.52 -27.40 0.04
N ILE A 291 1.14 -26.21 -0.42
CA ILE A 291 -0.02 -25.98 -1.29
C ILE A 291 0.11 -26.77 -2.61
N TYR A 292 1.30 -26.81 -3.21
CA TYR A 292 1.55 -27.59 -4.41
C TYR A 292 1.33 -29.09 -4.21
N ARG A 293 1.80 -29.65 -3.08
CA ARG A 293 1.56 -31.07 -2.77
C ARG A 293 0.07 -31.38 -2.62
N CYS A 294 -0.68 -30.51 -1.95
CA CYS A 294 -2.13 -30.66 -1.81
C CYS A 294 -2.85 -30.66 -3.17
N SER A 295 -2.37 -29.84 -4.11
CA SER A 295 -2.90 -29.76 -5.48
C SER A 295 -2.67 -31.07 -6.25
N SER A 296 -1.49 -31.68 -6.11
CA SER A 296 -1.10 -32.89 -6.84
C SER A 296 -1.65 -34.18 -6.25
N ALA A 297 -1.89 -34.23 -4.93
CA ALA A 297 -2.28 -35.44 -4.21
C ALA A 297 -3.79 -35.74 -4.20
N GLY A 298 -4.62 -34.94 -4.91
CA GLY A 298 -6.06 -35.19 -4.97
C GLY A 298 -6.77 -35.13 -3.61
N ASN A 299 -6.47 -34.09 -2.81
CA ASN A 299 -7.06 -33.77 -1.49
C ASN A 299 -6.68 -34.65 -0.28
N VAL A 300 -5.72 -35.58 -0.37
CA VAL A 300 -5.27 -36.33 0.83
C VAL A 300 -4.16 -35.55 1.55
N LEU A 301 -4.49 -35.02 2.73
CA LEU A 301 -3.60 -34.28 3.63
C LEU A 301 -2.89 -35.24 4.59
N ASP A 302 -1.72 -35.77 4.21
CA ASP A 302 -0.83 -36.47 5.14
C ASP A 302 0.38 -35.60 5.54
N ASN A 303 0.63 -35.54 6.85
CA ASN A 303 1.71 -34.75 7.46
C ASN A 303 3.06 -35.44 7.26
N ALA A 304 3.70 -35.23 6.11
CA ALA A 304 5.11 -35.56 5.90
C ALA A 304 6.00 -34.32 6.08
N GLU A 305 6.94 -34.39 7.03
CA GLU A 305 8.02 -33.42 7.19
C GLU A 305 8.93 -33.43 5.97
N ALA A 306 9.09 -32.28 5.32
CA ALA A 306 9.93 -32.12 4.15
C ALA A 306 10.71 -30.80 4.26
N THR A 307 12.04 -30.92 4.29
CA THR A 307 12.99 -29.81 4.48
C THR A 307 14.05 -29.73 3.38
N GLU A 308 13.82 -30.30 2.19
CA GLU A 308 14.85 -30.30 1.15
C GLU A 308 14.61 -29.27 0.04
N ASN A 309 15.57 -28.35 -0.07
CA ASN A 309 15.83 -27.38 -1.14
C ASN A 309 15.10 -26.01 -1.17
N ILE A 310 14.66 -25.50 -0.02
CA ILE A 310 14.14 -24.11 0.08
C ILE A 310 15.27 -23.06 -0.03
N GLY A 311 16.46 -23.37 0.47
CA GLY A 311 17.61 -22.45 0.47
C GLY A 311 18.08 -22.06 -0.94
N GLY A 312 18.01 -22.97 -1.91
CA GLY A 312 18.39 -22.70 -3.30
C GLY A 312 17.48 -21.67 -3.99
N GLU A 313 16.17 -21.77 -3.77
CA GLU A 313 15.20 -20.81 -4.34
C GLU A 313 15.40 -19.41 -3.75
N ILE A 314 15.61 -19.29 -2.45
CA ILE A 314 15.87 -17.99 -1.79
C ILE A 314 17.13 -17.34 -2.38
N ILE A 315 18.23 -18.08 -2.50
CA ILE A 315 19.47 -17.57 -3.09
C ILE A 315 19.25 -17.16 -4.55
N SER A 316 18.47 -17.92 -5.32
CA SER A 316 18.13 -17.56 -6.70
C SER A 316 17.31 -16.27 -6.79
N LEU A 317 16.37 -16.07 -5.87
CA LEU A 317 15.55 -14.86 -5.75
C LEU A 317 16.39 -13.63 -5.40
N ILE A 318 17.31 -13.78 -4.43
CA ILE A 318 18.27 -12.74 -4.06
C ILE A 318 19.15 -12.38 -5.26
N LYS A 319 19.70 -13.38 -5.96
CA LYS A 319 20.57 -13.16 -7.13
C LYS A 319 19.83 -12.48 -8.28
N ALA A 320 18.60 -12.89 -8.58
CA ALA A 320 17.79 -12.30 -9.64
C ALA A 320 17.49 -10.81 -9.38
N ASN A 321 17.23 -10.44 -8.14
CA ASN A 321 17.00 -9.04 -7.76
C ASN A 321 18.30 -8.22 -7.73
N ALA A 322 19.42 -8.82 -7.33
CA ALA A 322 20.73 -8.15 -7.36
C ALA A 322 21.21 -7.85 -8.80
N THR A 323 20.88 -8.69 -9.79
CA THR A 323 21.25 -8.47 -11.20
C THR A 323 20.41 -7.41 -11.94
N ARG A 324 19.36 -6.87 -11.32
CA ARG A 324 18.52 -5.79 -11.88
C ARG A 324 18.89 -4.39 -11.38
N ILE A 325 19.91 -4.29 -10.51
CA ILE A 325 20.49 -3.04 -9.99
C ILE A 325 21.70 -2.66 -10.85
#